data_AF-A0A8T4ZUD9-F1
#
_entry.id   AF-A0A8T4ZUD9-F1
#
_cell.length_a   1.000
_cell.length_b   1.000
_cell.length_c   1.000
_cell.angle_alpha   90.00
_cell.angle_beta   90.00
_cell.angle_gamma   90.00
#
_symmetry.space_group_name_H-M   'P 1'
#
loop_
_entity.id
_entity.type
_entity.pdbx_description
1 polymer ?
#
loop_
_entity_poly.entity_id
_entity_poly.type
_entity_poly.pdbx_seq_one_letter_code
_entity_poly.pdbx_strand_id
1 'polypeptide(L)'
;MVECFLIHKQAADAKELENRIKELRKGFGDVAANIFLRELRGVWKKADSNPTSLVILAASELKILKKCYSTWGVETIESVLGKETNC
;
A
#
# COMPACT_ATOMS: atom_id res chain seq x y z
N MET A 1 6.98 -7.11 20.73
CA MET A 1 5.59 -7.10 20.21
C MET A 1 4.75 -5.91 20.70
N VAL A 2 5.21 -5.13 21.69
CA VAL A 2 4.44 -4.00 22.27
C VAL A 2 4.51 -2.71 21.44
N GLU A 3 5.65 -2.44 20.77
CA GLU A 3 5.85 -1.18 20.04
C GLU A 3 4.96 -1.01 18.80
N CYS A 4 4.61 -2.10 18.12
CA CYS A 4 3.79 -2.08 16.92
C CYS A 4 2.40 -1.46 17.18
N PHE A 5 1.81 -1.71 18.36
CA PHE A 5 0.51 -1.14 18.72
C PHE A 5 0.55 0.37 18.90
N LEU A 6 1.65 0.90 19.44
CA LEU A 6 1.82 2.35 19.62
C LEU A 6 1.94 3.07 18.27
N ILE A 7 2.64 2.45 17.31
CA ILE A 7 2.80 2.99 15.96
C ILE A 7 1.46 3.08 15.23
N HIS A 8 0.63 2.03 15.34
CA HIS A 8 -0.73 2.04 14.78
C HIS A 8 -1.60 3.15 15.40
N LYS A 9 -1.50 3.36 16.72
CA LYS A 9 -2.22 4.43 17.40
C LYS A 9 -1.78 5.82 16.97
N GLN A 10 -0.48 6.04 16.83
CA GLN A 10 0.10 7.34 16.53
C GLN A 10 -0.04 7.77 15.06
N ALA A 11 -0.05 6.83 14.12
CA ALA A 11 -0.22 7.16 12.71
C ALA A 11 -1.59 7.79 12.45
N ALA A 12 -1.70 8.91 11.73
CA ALA A 12 -2.97 9.51 11.37
C ALA A 12 -3.70 8.67 10.30
N ASP A 13 -2.95 8.17 9.32
CA ASP A 13 -3.46 7.43 8.17
C ASP A 13 -2.57 6.22 7.80
N ALA A 14 -2.95 5.49 6.73
CA ALA A 14 -2.23 4.32 6.27
C ALA A 14 -0.83 4.64 5.71
N LYS A 15 -0.65 5.83 5.11
CA LYS A 15 0.64 6.26 4.55
C LYS A 15 1.63 6.60 5.66
N GLU A 16 1.17 7.30 6.68
CA GLU A 16 1.97 7.60 7.87
C GLU A 16 2.32 6.31 8.63
N LEU A 17 1.37 5.38 8.72
CA LEU A 17 1.62 4.07 9.32
C LEU A 17 2.74 3.32 8.59
N GLU A 18 2.69 3.31 7.26
CA GLU A 18 3.71 2.66 6.42
C GLU A 18 5.10 3.29 6.62
N ASN A 19 5.18 4.63 6.66
CA ASN A 19 6.44 5.34 6.90
C ASN A 19 7.04 5.01 8.27
N ARG A 20 6.22 5.03 9.33
CA ARG A 20 6.66 4.67 10.69
C ARG A 20 7.12 3.21 10.78
N ILE A 21 6.49 2.30 10.01
CA ILE A 21 6.93 0.89 9.94
C ILE A 21 8.28 0.77 9.23
N LYS A 22 8.55 1.57 8.19
CA LYS A 22 9.87 1.59 7.53
C LYS A 22 10.97 2.08 8.48
N GLU A 23 10.63 3.00 9.38
CA GLU A 23 11.55 3.55 10.38
C GLU A 23 11.86 2.59 11.55
N LEU A 24 11.04 1.56 11.77
CA LEU A 24 11.25 0.58 12.85
C LEU A 24 12.62 -0.10 12.81
N ARG A 25 13.16 -0.33 11.61
CA ARG A 25 14.47 -0.96 11.45
C ARG A 25 15.11 -0.53 10.14
N LYS A 26 16.39 -0.17 10.22
CA LYS A 26 17.21 0.11 9.03
C LYS A 26 17.15 -1.08 8.07
N GLY A 27 16.68 -0.82 6.84
CA GLY A 27 16.50 -1.84 5.79
C GLY A 27 15.06 -2.31 5.57
N PHE A 28 14.08 -1.80 6.32
CA PHE A 28 12.65 -2.01 5.99
C PHE A 28 12.24 -1.09 4.84
N GLY A 29 12.19 -1.63 3.62
CA GLY A 29 11.68 -0.95 2.44
C GLY A 29 10.17 -1.17 2.21
N ASP A 30 9.64 -0.65 1.10
CA ASP A 30 8.22 -0.72 0.74
C ASP A 30 7.67 -2.15 0.68
N VAL A 31 8.48 -3.10 0.21
CA VAL A 31 8.08 -4.51 0.10
C VAL A 31 7.88 -5.12 1.49
N ALA A 32 8.83 -4.90 2.41
CA ALA A 32 8.76 -5.44 3.76
C ALA A 32 7.60 -4.82 4.56
N ALA A 33 7.40 -3.50 4.43
CA ALA A 33 6.30 -2.79 5.05
C ALA A 33 4.94 -3.32 4.54
N ASN A 34 4.79 -3.54 3.23
CA ASN A 34 3.56 -4.08 2.66
C ASN A 34 3.27 -5.52 3.07
N ILE A 35 4.29 -6.38 3.18
CA ILE A 35 4.12 -7.74 3.71
C ILE A 35 3.60 -7.66 5.15
N PHE A 36 4.21 -6.82 5.99
CA PHE A 36 3.81 -6.67 7.39
C PHE A 36 2.38 -6.14 7.54
N LEU A 37 2.03 -5.10 6.79
CA LEU A 37 0.70 -4.50 6.81
C LEU A 37 -0.37 -5.47 6.30
N ARG A 38 -0.06 -6.30 5.30
CA ARG A 38 -0.98 -7.31 4.77
C ARG A 38 -1.45 -8.28 5.85
N GLU A 39 -0.53 -8.78 6.69
CA GLU A 39 -0.88 -9.70 7.78
C GLU A 39 -1.73 -9.02 8.88
N LEU A 40 -1.69 -7.69 8.97
CA LEU A 40 -2.39 -6.91 9.98
C LEU A 40 -3.69 -6.27 9.49
N ARG A 41 -4.08 -6.40 8.22
CA ARG A 41 -5.33 -5.82 7.67
C ARG A 41 -6.59 -6.24 8.43
N GLY A 42 -6.62 -7.46 8.98
CA GLY A 42 -7.74 -7.95 9.78
C GLY A 42 -7.80 -7.38 11.21
N VAL A 43 -6.72 -6.73 11.67
CA VAL A 43 -6.57 -6.26 13.06
C VAL A 43 -6.46 -4.74 13.15
N TRP A 44 -5.76 -4.12 12.20
CA TRP A 44 -5.47 -2.70 12.21
C TRP A 44 -6.24 -1.98 11.10
N LYS A 45 -7.15 -1.09 11.50
CA LYS A 45 -7.96 -0.27 10.58
C LYS A 45 -7.14 0.57 9.58
N LYS A 46 -5.88 0.87 9.91
CA LYS A 46 -4.98 1.70 9.11
C LYS A 46 -4.00 0.85 8.28
N ALA A 47 -4.05 -0.47 8.37
CA ALA A 47 -3.15 -1.37 7.65
C ALA A 47 -3.58 -1.65 6.19
N ASP A 48 -4.54 -0.90 5.68
CA ASP A 48 -4.91 -0.92 4.28
C ASP A 48 -3.98 0.00 3.49
N SER A 49 -2.76 -0.48 3.23
CA SER A 49 -1.78 0.21 2.40
C SER A 49 -2.08 0.05 0.91
N ASN A 50 -1.70 1.07 0.15
CA ASN A 50 -1.84 1.05 -1.30
C ASN A 50 -1.03 -0.10 -1.92
N PRO A 51 -1.55 -0.73 -2.99
CA PRO A 51 -0.80 -1.74 -3.73
C PRO A 51 0.47 -1.12 -4.33
N THR A 52 1.56 -1.90 -4.35
CA THR A 52 2.81 -1.46 -4.98
C THR A 52 2.69 -1.41 -6.50
N SER A 53 3.59 -0.68 -7.16
CA SER A 53 3.67 -0.62 -8.63
C SER A 53 3.74 -2.00 -9.28
N LEU A 54 4.45 -2.96 -8.66
CA LEU A 54 4.52 -4.35 -9.13
C LEU A 54 3.17 -5.07 -9.05
N VAL A 55 2.39 -4.84 -7.98
CA VAL A 55 1.05 -5.42 -7.83
C VAL A 55 0.11 -4.83 -8.87
N ILE A 56 0.20 -3.53 -9.14
CA ILE A 56 -0.57 -2.85 -10.18
C ILE A 56 -0.21 -3.38 -11.56
N LEU A 57 1.08 -3.51 -11.86
CA LEU A 57 1.56 -4.08 -13.13
C LEU A 57 1.03 -5.50 -13.33
N ALA A 58 1.18 -6.37 -12.33
CA ALA A 58 0.67 -7.74 -12.39
C ALA A 58 -0.85 -7.78 -12.58
N ALA A 59 -1.60 -6.92 -11.86
CA ALA A 59 -3.05 -6.83 -12.02
C ALA A 59 -3.48 -6.33 -13.41
N SER A 60 -2.69 -5.45 -14.02
CA SER A 60 -2.88 -4.98 -15.40
C SER A 60 -2.67 -6.11 -16.41
N GLU A 61 -1.55 -6.82 -16.31
CA GLU A 61 -1.24 -7.98 -17.18
C GLU A 61 -2.31 -9.08 -17.05
N LEU A 62 -2.83 -9.28 -15.84
CA LEU A 62 -3.90 -10.24 -15.58
C LEU A 62 -5.31 -9.70 -15.91
N LYS A 63 -5.44 -8.44 -16.35
CA LYS A 63 -6.71 -7.77 -16.68
C LYS A 63 -7.76 -7.82 -15.55
N ILE A 64 -7.31 -7.80 -14.29
CA ILE A 64 -8.19 -7.85 -13.10
C ILE A 64 -8.38 -6.48 -12.42
N LEU A 65 -7.83 -5.40 -12.99
CA LEU A 65 -8.05 -4.05 -12.49
C LEU A 65 -9.52 -3.66 -12.60
N LYS A 66 -10.20 -3.48 -11.46
CA LYS A 66 -11.56 -2.89 -11.42
C LYS A 66 -11.48 -1.36 -11.29
N LYS A 67 -12.36 -0.69 -12.04
CA LYS A 67 -12.54 0.78 -12.12
C LYS A 67 -12.61 1.49 -10.75
N CYS A 68 -13.04 0.82 -9.67
CA CYS A 68 -13.13 1.44 -8.33
C CYS A 68 -11.80 1.64 -7.58
N TYR A 69 -10.66 1.15 -8.08
CA TYR A 69 -9.35 1.55 -7.54
C TYR A 69 -8.91 2.96 -8.00
N SER A 70 -9.65 3.55 -8.96
CA SER A 70 -9.28 4.79 -9.66
C SER A 70 -9.32 6.06 -8.81
N THR A 71 -9.84 6.04 -7.58
CA THR A 71 -9.81 7.25 -6.73
C THR A 71 -8.58 7.33 -5.83
N TRP A 72 -7.83 6.22 -5.64
CA TRP A 72 -6.74 6.14 -4.65
C TRP A 72 -5.38 5.72 -5.25
N GLY A 73 -5.37 5.06 -6.43
CA GLY A 73 -4.16 4.56 -7.10
C GLY A 73 -3.82 5.24 -8.43
N VAL A 74 -4.54 6.31 -8.80
CA VAL A 74 -4.46 6.94 -10.14
C VAL A 74 -3.05 7.37 -10.50
N GLU A 75 -2.30 8.03 -9.60
CA GLU A 75 -0.90 8.44 -9.89
C GLU A 75 0.01 7.25 -10.23
N THR A 76 -0.19 6.08 -9.62
CA THR A 76 0.65 4.90 -9.85
C THR A 76 0.20 4.12 -11.08
N ILE A 77 -1.10 4.09 -11.39
CA ILE A 77 -1.61 3.44 -12.59
C ILE A 77 -1.23 4.26 -13.84
N GLU A 78 -1.32 5.60 -13.78
CA GLU A 78 -1.00 6.50 -14.90
C GLU A 78 0.49 6.47 -15.25
N SER A 79 1.37 6.46 -14.23
CA SER A 79 2.82 6.39 -14.45
C SER A 79 3.31 5.02 -14.97
N VAL A 80 2.59 3.93 -14.66
CA VAL A 80 2.95 2.57 -15.08
C VAL A 80 2.34 2.18 -16.43
N LEU A 81 1.11 2.62 -16.74
CA LEU A 81 0.39 2.18 -17.94
C LEU A 81 0.54 3.11 -19.15
N GLY A 82 1.08 4.31 -18.99
CA GLY A 82 1.59 5.16 -20.08
C GLY A 82 0.59 5.61 -21.15
N LYS A 83 -0.65 5.08 -21.21
CA LYS A 83 -1.70 5.49 -22.15
C LYS A 83 -3.09 5.18 -21.60
N GLU A 84 -3.97 6.17 -21.78
CA GLU A 84 -5.42 6.11 -21.92
C GLU A 84 -6.06 4.77 -21.54
N THR A 85 -6.40 4.63 -20.26
CA THR A 85 -7.59 3.86 -19.94
C THR A 85 -8.79 4.74 -20.29
N ASN A 86 -9.28 4.64 -21.52
CA ASN A 86 -10.53 5.29 -21.93
C ASN A 86 -11.63 4.97 -20.92
N CYS A 87 -12.07 6.01 -20.22
CA CYS A 87 -13.31 6.16 -19.47
C CYS A 87 -13.82 7.56 -19.75
#